data_AF-R2PCT6-F1
#
_entry.id   AF-R2PCT6-F1
#
_cell.length_a   1.000
_cell.length_b   1.000
_cell.length_c   1.000
_cell.angle_alpha   90.00
_cell.angle_beta   90.00
_cell.angle_gamma   90.00
#
_symmetry.space_group_name_H-M   'P 1'
#
loop_
_entity.id
_entity.type
_entity.pdbx_description
1 polymer ?
#
loop_
_entity_poly.entity_id
_entity_poly.type
_entity_poly.pdbx_seq_one_letter_code
_entity_poly.pdbx_strand_id
1 'polypeptide(L)' 'MEYQYVVQVKTIVGEMIEETFETHREALCYATNYGIVKASKVFKSGEVVHEFNY' A
#
# COMPACT_ATOMS: atom_id res chain seq x y z
N MET A 1 -7.12 -16.21 11.68
CA MET A 1 -6.29 -15.00 11.59
C MET A 1 -6.84 -14.21 10.43
N GLU A 2 -7.47 -13.07 10.72
CA GLU A 2 -7.97 -12.16 9.68
C GLU A 2 -6.80 -11.75 8.80
N TYR A 3 -6.95 -11.91 7.48
CA TYR A 3 -5.90 -11.60 6.52
C TYR A 3 -5.75 -10.08 6.39
N GLN A 4 -5.00 -9.45 7.28
CA GLN A 4 -4.71 -8.02 7.21
C GLN A 4 -3.65 -7.75 6.12
N TYR A 5 -3.93 -6.76 5.28
CA TYR A 5 -3.01 -6.19 4.31
C TYR A 5 -2.35 -4.97 4.92
N VAL A 6 -1.05 -4.81 4.70
CA VAL A 6 -0.31 -3.60 5.08
C VAL A 6 0.12 -2.91 3.79
N VAL A 7 -0.09 -1.60 3.69
CA VAL A 7 0.33 -0.81 2.53
C VAL A 7 1.30 0.25 2.99
N GLN A 8 2.50 0.20 2.44
CA GLN A 8 3.49 1.27 2.61
C GLN A 8 3.48 2.13 1.35
N VAL A 9 3.35 3.44 1.51
CA VAL A 9 3.37 4.40 0.41
C VAL A 9 4.45 5.45 0.64
N LYS A 10 5.15 5.80 -0.43
CA LYS A 10 5.94 7.01 -0.54
C LYS A 10 5.11 8.05 -1.26
N THR A 11 4.80 9.16 -0.61
CA THR A 11 3.98 10.22 -1.21
C THR A 11 4.79 11.05 -2.21
N ILE A 12 4.07 11.84 -3.01
CA ILE A 12 4.67 12.80 -3.95
C ILE A 12 5.55 13.86 -3.26
N VAL A 13 5.25 14.20 -2.00
CA VAL A 13 6.05 15.13 -1.18
C VAL A 13 7.21 14.43 -0.47
N GLY A 14 7.34 13.11 -0.63
CA GLY A 14 8.46 12.31 -0.12
C GLY A 14 8.25 11.71 1.27
N GLU A 15 7.07 11.87 1.87
CA GLU A 15 6.72 11.24 3.14
C GLU A 15 6.48 9.74 2.97
N MET A 16 6.78 8.98 4.03
CA MET A 16 6.49 7.55 4.10
C MET A 16 5.31 7.33 5.03
N ILE A 17 4.27 6.67 4.53
CA ILE A 17 3.05 6.35 5.29
C ILE A 17 2.83 4.84 5.23
N GLU A 18 2.37 4.27 6.33
CA GLU A 18 1.97 2.87 6.42
C GLU A 18 0.53 2.80 6.93
N GLU A 19 -0.30 2.01 6.25
CA GLU A 19 -1.71 1.81 6.61
C GLU A 19 -2.12 0.34 6.52
N THR A 20 -3.16 -0.04 7.25
CA THR A 20 -3.65 -1.43 7.29
C THR A 20 -5.09 -1.53 6.78
N PHE A 21 -5.36 -2.62 6.07
CA PHE A 21 -6.65 -2.86 5.42
C PHE A 21 -7.10 -4.30 5.61
N GLU A 22 -8.41 -4.50 5.77
CA GLU A 22 -9.01 -5.84 5.88
C GLU A 22 -9.07 -6.54 4.52
N THR A 23 -9.31 -5.78 3.45
CA THR A 23 -9.48 -6.34 2.11
C THR A 23 -8.34 -5.97 1.17
N HIS A 24 -8.04 -6.90 0.26
CA HIS A 24 -7.06 -6.68 -0.79
C HIS A 24 -7.45 -5.51 -1.69
N ARG A 25 -8.75 -5.36 -1.95
CA ARG A 25 -9.29 -4.31 -2.81
C ARG A 25 -9.01 -2.92 -2.22
N GLU A 26 -9.27 -2.71 -0.93
CA GLU A 26 -9.01 -1.43 -0.27
C GLU A 26 -7.52 -1.12 -0.26
N ALA A 27 -6.68 -2.12 0.07
CA ALA A 27 -5.24 -1.99 0.02
C ALA A 27 -4.75 -1.56 -1.37
N LEU A 28 -5.28 -2.16 -2.44
CA LEU A 28 -4.94 -1.79 -3.81
C LEU A 28 -5.43 -0.40 -4.18
N CYS A 29 -6.67 -0.02 -3.83
CA CYS A 29 -7.19 1.31 -4.08
C CYS A 29 -6.33 2.40 -3.42
N TYR A 30 -5.86 2.15 -2.19
CA TYR A 30 -4.96 3.07 -1.50
C TYR A 30 -3.57 3.11 -2.14
N ALA A 31 -2.97 1.93 -2.41
CA ALA A 31 -1.64 1.81 -3.03
C ALA A 31 -1.56 2.43 -4.45
N THR A 32 -2.68 2.56 -5.13
CA THR A 32 -2.79 3.10 -6.50
C THR A 32 -3.42 4.49 -6.53
N ASN A 33 -3.45 5.22 -5.43
CA ASN A 33 -3.90 6.60 -5.42
C ASN A 33 -2.84 7.55 -6.02
N TYR A 34 -2.81 7.63 -7.35
CA TYR A 34 -1.85 8.43 -8.12
C TYR A 34 -1.85 9.93 -7.79
N GLY A 35 -2.91 10.45 -7.17
CA GLY A 35 -2.98 11.85 -6.76
C GLY A 35 -2.02 12.18 -5.61
N ILE A 36 -1.61 11.17 -4.83
CA ILE A 36 -0.81 11.36 -3.61
C ILE A 36 0.41 10.45 -3.55
N VAL A 37 0.41 9.32 -4.26
CA VAL A 37 1.43 8.27 -4.17
C VAL A 37 2.45 8.38 -5.32
N LYS A 38 3.74 8.30 -4.99
CA LYS A 38 4.87 8.19 -5.92
C LYS A 38 5.38 6.75 -6.06
N ALA A 39 5.33 5.99 -4.98
CA ALA A 39 5.61 4.55 -4.99
C ALA A 39 4.86 3.87 -3.85
N SER A 40 4.54 2.58 -4.00
CA SER A 40 3.85 1.84 -2.95
C SER A 40 4.19 0.34 -2.95
N LYS A 41 4.05 -0.28 -1.79
CA LYS A 41 4.17 -1.73 -1.59
C LYS A 41 3.00 -2.23 -0.77
N VAL A 42 2.39 -3.32 -1.20
CA VAL A 42 1.33 -4.02 -0.48
C VAL A 42 1.89 -5.31 0.05
N PHE A 43 1.71 -5.54 1.34
CA PHE A 43 2.12 -6.73 2.06
C PHE A 43 0.92 -7.55 2.51
N LYS A 44 1.08 -8.86 2.54
CA LYS A 44 0.14 -9.79 3.17
C LYS A 44 0.95 -10.80 3.98
N SER A 45 0.67 -10.91 5.27
CA SER A 45 1.41 -11.81 6.17
C SER A 45 2.93 -11.62 6.12
N GLY A 46 3.40 -10.37 5.93
CA GLY A 46 4.82 -10.01 5.84
C GLY A 46 5.46 -10.16 4.45
N GLU A 47 4.76 -10.73 3.48
CA GLU A 47 5.26 -10.88 2.10
C GLU A 47 4.76 -9.77 1.20
N VAL A 48 5.63 -9.25 0.33
CA VAL A 48 5.23 -8.27 -0.70
C VAL A 48 4.41 -9.00 -1.77
N VAL A 49 3.13 -8.63 -1.87
CA VAL A 49 2.23 -9.16 -2.90
C VAL A 49 2.10 -8.22 -4.10
N HIS A 50 2.31 -6.92 -3.89
CA HIS A 50 2.37 -5.93 -4.96
C HIS A 50 3.41 -4.86 -4.68
N GLU A 51 4.04 -4.37 -5.74
CA GLU A 51 4.93 -3.22 -5.71
C GLU A 51 4.67 -2.35 -6.93
N PHE A 52 4.53 -1.05 -6.71
CA PHE A 52 4.28 -0.07 -7.74
C PHE A 52 5.26 1.09 -7.63
N ASN A 53 5.80 1.50 -8.78
CA ASN A 53 6.65 2.68 -8.93
C ASN A 53 6.10 3.49 -10.10
N TYR A 54 5.80 4.77 -9.86
CA TYR A 54 5.12 5.65 -10.82
C TYR A 54 6.01 6.81 -11.27
#